data_AF-A0A8T6BYP1-F1
#
_entry.id   AF-A0A8T6BYP1-F1
#
_cell.length_a   1.000
_cell.length_b   1.000
_cell.length_c   1.000
_cell.angle_alpha   90.00
_cell.angle_beta   90.00
_cell.angle_gamma   90.00
#
_symmetry.space_group_name_H-M   'P 1'
#
loop_
_entity.id
_entity.type
_entity.pdbx_description
1 polymer ?
#
loop_
_entity_poly.entity_id
_entity_poly.type
_entity_poly.pdbx_seq_one_letter_code
_entity_poly.pdbx_strand_id
1 'polypeptide(L)'
;DIALRRNDTEWYEHLPPEIDSQLVHKLYYGHFMCYVFHQDYIVKKGVDVHALKEQMLELLQQRGAQYPAEHNVGHLYKAPETLQKFYRENDPTNSMNPGIGKTSKRKNWQEVE
;
A
#
# COMPACT_ATOMS: atom_id res chain seq x y z
N ASP A 1 0.31 -2.89 -6.63
CA ASP A 1 -0.75 -1.97 -7.07
C ASP A 1 -0.38 -0.56 -6.64
N ILE A 2 0.17 0.21 -7.57
CA ILE A 2 0.70 1.56 -7.34
C ILE A 2 0.23 2.48 -8.46
N ALA A 3 0.08 3.77 -8.16
CA ALA A 3 -0.10 4.81 -9.15
C ALA A 3 1.12 5.72 -9.15
N LEU A 4 1.73 5.89 -10.32
CA LEU A 4 2.79 6.87 -10.56
C LEU A 4 2.18 8.23 -10.93
N ARG A 5 2.98 9.28 -10.90
CA ARG A 5 2.53 10.59 -11.39
C ARG A 5 2.38 10.53 -12.90
N ARG A 6 1.40 11.26 -13.43
CA ARG A 6 1.08 11.28 -14.87
C ARG A 6 2.24 11.75 -15.77
N ASN A 7 3.25 12.40 -15.19
CA ASN A 7 4.44 12.89 -15.89
C ASN A 7 5.71 12.09 -15.55
N ASP A 8 5.61 10.97 -14.82
CA ASP A 8 6.76 10.09 -14.60
C ASP A 8 7.15 9.41 -15.92
N THR A 9 8.43 9.52 -16.28
CA THR A 9 9.02 8.87 -17.47
C THR A 9 9.66 7.53 -17.14
N GLU A 10 10.09 7.36 -15.90
CA GLU A 10 10.64 6.12 -15.37
C GLU A 10 9.47 5.29 -14.82
N TRP A 11 9.05 4.25 -15.54
CA TRP A 11 7.94 3.38 -15.11
C TRP A 11 8.43 2.14 -14.36
N TYR A 12 9.61 1.65 -14.71
CA TYR A 12 10.26 0.58 -13.98
C TYR A 12 10.84 1.10 -12.67
N GLU A 13 10.92 0.24 -11.67
CA GLU A 13 11.61 0.54 -10.43
C GLU A 13 13.05 0.04 -10.45
N HIS A 14 13.88 0.72 -9.66
CA HIS A 14 15.25 0.33 -9.38
C HIS A 14 15.34 0.02 -7.88
N LEU A 15 15.16 -1.26 -7.54
CA LEU A 15 15.26 -1.71 -6.16
C LEU A 15 16.73 -1.71 -5.71
N PRO A 16 17.03 -1.24 -4.49
CA PRO A 16 18.34 -1.39 -3.88
C PRO A 16 18.78 -2.87 -3.80
N PRO A 17 20.08 -3.19 -3.90
CA PRO A 17 20.57 -4.57 -3.87
C PRO A 17 20.12 -5.38 -2.64
N GLU A 18 19.97 -4.73 -1.48
CA GLU A 18 19.50 -5.32 -0.24
C GLU A 18 18.05 -5.81 -0.33
N ILE A 19 17.20 -5.17 -1.14
CA ILE A 19 15.83 -5.61 -1.41
C ILE A 19 15.84 -6.62 -2.57
N ASP A 20 16.54 -6.31 -3.65
CA ASP A 20 16.54 -7.13 -4.87
C ASP A 20 17.07 -8.55 -4.60
N SER A 21 18.08 -8.67 -3.75
CA SER A 21 18.65 -9.95 -3.33
C SER A 21 17.68 -10.84 -2.53
N GLN A 22 16.56 -10.31 -2.04
CA GLN A 22 15.52 -11.07 -1.33
C GLN A 22 14.47 -11.66 -2.28
N LEU A 23 14.49 -11.28 -3.56
CA LEU A 23 13.47 -11.66 -4.55
C LEU A 23 13.98 -12.76 -5.49
N VAL A 24 13.06 -13.62 -5.93
CA VAL A 24 13.28 -14.63 -6.97
C VAL A 24 12.86 -14.07 -8.33
N HIS A 25 11.67 -13.48 -8.40
CA HIS A 25 11.11 -12.89 -9.60
C HIS A 25 10.37 -11.60 -9.30
N LYS A 26 10.35 -10.70 -10.29
CA LYS A 26 9.62 -9.43 -10.30
C LYS A 26 8.77 -9.42 -11.56
N LEU A 27 7.47 -9.19 -11.40
CA LEU A 27 6.49 -9.20 -12.47
C LEU A 27 5.87 -7.81 -12.55
N TYR A 28 5.96 -7.16 -13.71
CA TYR A 28 5.45 -5.82 -13.92
C TYR A 28 4.43 -5.81 -15.03
N TYR A 29 3.21 -5.41 -14.70
CA TYR A 29 2.10 -5.27 -15.62
C TYR A 29 1.13 -4.21 -15.09
N GLY A 30 0.13 -3.80 -15.86
CA GLY A 30 -0.86 -2.84 -15.36
C GLY A 30 -1.58 -2.06 -16.44
N HIS A 31 -2.18 -0.97 -16.02
CA HIS A 31 -2.95 -0.05 -16.85
C HIS A 31 -2.04 1.11 -17.29
N PHE A 32 -1.21 0.86 -18.31
CA PHE A 32 -0.14 1.77 -18.73
C PHE A 32 -0.58 3.23 -18.96
N MET A 33 -1.71 3.44 -19.64
CA MET A 33 -2.23 4.80 -19.91
C MET A 33 -2.86 5.47 -18.69
N CYS A 34 -3.15 4.71 -17.64
CA CYS A 34 -3.64 5.22 -16.36
C CYS A 34 -2.50 5.48 -15.36
N TYR A 35 -1.25 5.12 -15.69
CA TYR A 35 -0.09 5.16 -14.78
C TYR A 35 -0.29 4.30 -13.53
N VAL A 36 -1.11 3.25 -13.63
CA VAL A 36 -1.35 2.27 -12.56
C VAL A 36 -0.62 0.98 -12.90
N PHE A 37 0.19 0.50 -11.96
CA PHE A 37 1.04 -0.68 -12.13
C PHE A 37 0.83 -1.69 -11.01
N HIS A 38 0.71 -2.95 -11.40
CA HIS A 38 0.84 -4.10 -10.53
C HIS A 38 2.28 -4.58 -10.60
N GLN A 39 2.95 -4.46 -9.45
CA GLN A 39 4.29 -4.96 -9.26
C GLN A 39 4.16 -6.14 -8.29
N ASP A 40 4.37 -7.33 -8.81
CA ASP A 40 4.22 -8.58 -8.09
C ASP A 40 5.59 -9.22 -7.89
N TYR A 41 5.82 -9.71 -6.68
CA TYR A 41 7.13 -10.16 -6.23
C TYR A 41 7.04 -11.59 -5.71
N ILE A 42 7.87 -12.48 -6.26
CA ILE A 42 8.08 -13.82 -5.70
C ILE A 42 9.27 -13.73 -4.75
N VAL A 43 9.00 -13.86 -3.45
CA VAL A 43 10.01 -13.69 -2.39
C VAL A 43 10.72 -15.01 -2.09
N LYS A 44 12.03 -14.95 -1.81
CA LYS A 44 12.81 -16.13 -1.41
C LYS A 44 12.28 -16.73 -0.11
N LYS A 45 12.31 -18.06 0.00
CA LYS A 45 11.90 -18.77 1.22
C LYS A 45 12.76 -18.32 2.41
N GLY A 46 12.13 -18.02 3.54
CA GLY A 46 12.79 -17.64 4.79
C GLY A 46 13.01 -16.13 4.97
N VAL A 47 12.69 -15.31 3.96
CA VAL A 47 12.66 -13.85 4.10
C VAL A 47 11.44 -13.42 4.90
N ASP A 48 11.61 -12.42 5.77
CA ASP A 48 10.50 -11.74 6.42
C ASP A 48 9.76 -10.84 5.41
N VAL A 49 8.63 -11.35 4.91
CA VAL A 49 7.80 -10.66 3.92
C VAL A 49 7.16 -9.39 4.45
N HIS A 50 6.97 -9.25 5.76
CA HIS A 50 6.38 -8.06 6.35
C HIS A 50 7.42 -6.93 6.39
N ALA A 51 8.62 -7.22 6.89
CA ALA A 51 9.71 -6.25 6.91
C ALA A 51 10.10 -5.82 5.49
N LEU A 52 10.21 -6.77 4.55
CA LEU A 52 10.47 -6.48 3.14
C LEU A 52 9.37 -5.58 2.55
N LYS A 53 8.09 -5.90 2.81
CA LYS A 53 6.98 -5.06 2.34
C LYS A 53 7.09 -3.63 2.88
N GLU A 54 7.41 -3.44 4.15
CA GLU A 54 7.56 -2.10 4.74
C GLU A 54 8.67 -1.31 4.06
N GLN A 55 9.85 -1.90 3.84
CA GLN A 55 10.95 -1.28 3.10
C GLN A 55 10.54 -0.85 1.68
N MET A 56 9.81 -1.70 0.96
CA MET A 56 9.35 -1.38 -0.40
C MET A 56 8.31 -0.25 -0.39
N LEU A 57 7.41 -0.21 0.59
CA LEU A 57 6.41 0.86 0.73
C LEU A 57 7.06 2.20 1.05
N GLU A 58 8.17 2.22 1.81
CA GLU A 58 8.95 3.44 2.06
C GLU A 58 9.57 3.99 0.77
N LEU A 59 10.14 3.14 -0.09
CA LEU A 59 10.68 3.56 -1.39
C LEU A 59 9.60 4.16 -2.30
N LEU A 60 8.41 3.53 -2.32
CA LEU A 60 7.28 4.04 -3.09
C LEU A 60 6.79 5.39 -2.54
N GLN A 61 6.78 5.55 -1.21
CA GLN A 61 6.42 6.81 -0.57
C GLN A 61 7.43 7.92 -0.93
N GLN A 62 8.74 7.62 -0.90
CA GLN A 62 9.79 8.57 -1.31
C GLN A 62 9.67 8.96 -2.79
N ARG A 63 9.27 8.02 -3.65
CA ARG A 63 8.99 8.26 -5.07
C ARG A 63 7.74 9.12 -5.29
N GLY A 64 6.89 9.28 -4.28
CA GLY A 64 5.61 9.96 -4.37
C GLY A 64 4.52 9.14 -5.05
N ALA A 65 4.72 7.82 -5.17
CA ALA A 65 3.72 6.91 -5.70
C ALA A 65 2.55 6.76 -4.69
N GLN A 66 1.33 6.62 -5.20
CA GLN A 66 0.17 6.31 -4.37
C GLN A 66 -0.05 4.80 -4.34
N TYR A 67 -0.39 4.27 -3.17
CA TYR A 67 -0.77 2.87 -3.02
C TYR A 67 -1.76 2.68 -1.86
N PRO A 68 -2.70 1.73 -1.97
CA PRO A 68 -3.10 1.05 -3.22
C PRO A 68 -3.75 2.04 -4.20
N ALA A 69 -3.60 1.80 -5.49
CA ALA A 69 -4.10 2.69 -6.52
C ALA A 69 -5.58 2.46 -6.81
N GLU A 70 -5.98 1.18 -6.95
CA GLU A 70 -7.35 0.80 -7.31
C GLU A 70 -7.97 -0.20 -6.33
N HIS A 71 -7.14 -0.94 -5.58
CA HIS A 71 -7.62 -2.01 -4.71
C HIS A 71 -8.10 -1.54 -3.33
N ASN A 72 -8.06 -0.23 -3.06
CA ASN A 72 -8.40 0.36 -1.76
C ASN A 72 -7.53 -0.21 -0.61
N VAL A 73 -7.64 0.35 0.59
CA VAL A 73 -6.69 0.09 1.67
C VAL A 73 -6.92 -1.22 2.42
N GLY A 74 -8.16 -1.72 2.43
CA GLY A 74 -8.57 -2.86 3.25
C GLY A 74 -8.09 -2.72 4.70
N HIS A 75 -7.72 -3.82 5.35
CA HIS A 75 -7.06 -3.78 6.67
C HIS A 75 -5.52 -3.76 6.58
N LEU A 76 -4.98 -3.77 5.36
CA LEU A 76 -3.55 -4.01 5.12
C LEU A 76 -2.74 -2.72 4.98
N TYR A 77 -3.35 -1.66 4.48
CA TYR A 77 -2.71 -0.38 4.23
C TYR A 77 -3.26 0.71 5.14
N LYS A 78 -2.41 1.69 5.45
CA LYS A 78 -2.83 2.87 6.22
C LYS A 78 -3.69 3.76 5.33
N ALA A 79 -4.89 4.08 5.78
CA ALA A 79 -5.73 5.05 5.08
C ALA A 79 -5.16 6.47 5.24
N PRO A 80 -5.22 7.31 4.19
CA PRO A 80 -4.96 8.74 4.33
C PRO A 80 -6.00 9.38 5.25
N GLU A 81 -5.64 10.50 5.88
CA GLU A 81 -6.48 11.19 6.88
C GLU A 81 -7.86 11.57 6.33
N THR A 82 -7.91 12.01 5.07
CA THR A 82 -9.16 12.36 4.37
C THR A 82 -10.11 11.17 4.29
N LEU A 83 -9.59 9.98 4.00
CA LEU A 83 -10.37 8.75 3.93
C LEU A 83 -10.79 8.27 5.32
N GLN A 84 -9.92 8.40 6.33
CA GLN A 84 -10.28 8.10 7.72
C GLN A 84 -11.39 9.03 8.24
N LYS A 85 -11.35 10.33 7.89
CA LYS A 85 -12.40 11.29 8.22
C LYS A 85 -13.72 10.90 7.56
N PHE A 86 -13.68 10.56 6.27
CA PHE A 86 -14.85 10.08 5.54
C PHE A 86 -15.48 8.84 6.21
N TYR A 87 -14.67 7.87 6.65
CA TYR A 87 -15.19 6.70 7.38
C TYR A 87 -15.92 7.09 8.67
N ARG A 88 -15.35 8.00 9.46
CA ARG A 88 -15.94 8.46 10.73
C ARG A 88 -17.24 9.23 10.54
N GLU A 89 -17.32 10.03 9.49
CA GLU A 89 -18.54 10.79 9.13
C GLU A 89 -19.69 9.86 8.74
N ASN A 90 -19.40 8.77 8.01
CA ASN A 90 -20.42 7.85 7.52
C ASN A 90 -20.78 6.75 8.53
N ASP A 91 -19.86 6.34 9.40
CA ASP A 91 -20.11 5.36 10.47
C ASP A 91 -19.55 5.85 11.81
N PRO A 92 -20.26 6.76 12.52
CA PRO A 92 -19.82 7.29 13.80
C PRO A 92 -19.64 6.21 14.90
N THR A 93 -20.22 5.03 14.71
CA THR A 93 -20.16 3.92 15.68
C THR A 93 -19.05 2.91 15.40
N ASN A 94 -18.37 3.01 14.26
CA ASN A 94 -17.37 2.05 13.79
C ASN A 94 -17.91 0.60 13.81
N SER A 95 -19.11 0.40 13.28
CA SER A 95 -19.79 -0.89 13.19
C SER A 95 -19.58 -1.59 11.85
N MET A 96 -19.33 -0.83 10.78
CA MET A 96 -19.18 -1.32 9.42
C MET A 96 -17.70 -1.58 9.11
N ASN A 97 -17.31 -2.85 9.21
CA ASN A 97 -15.95 -3.34 8.93
C ASN A 97 -14.83 -2.62 9.73
N PRO A 98 -14.89 -2.66 11.07
CA PRO A 98 -13.98 -1.91 11.94
C PRO A 98 -12.51 -2.26 11.71
N GLY A 99 -11.66 -1.23 11.72
CA GLY A 99 -10.22 -1.32 11.50
C GLY A 99 -9.77 -1.21 10.06
N ILE A 100 -10.67 -0.87 9.13
CA ILE A 100 -10.30 -0.57 7.74
C ILE A 100 -9.33 0.61 7.69
N GLY A 101 -8.29 0.53 6.87
CA GLY A 101 -7.27 1.55 6.75
C GLY A 101 -6.26 1.58 7.91
N LYS A 102 -6.08 0.47 8.62
CA LYS A 102 -5.35 0.40 9.91
C LYS A 102 -5.90 1.38 10.96
N THR A 103 -7.21 1.63 10.94
CA THR A 103 -7.91 2.42 11.97
C THR A 103 -8.28 1.56 13.18
N SER A 104 -8.98 2.13 14.17
CA SER A 104 -9.43 1.38 15.34
C SER A 104 -10.38 0.25 14.98
N LYS A 105 -10.25 -0.88 15.66
CA LYS A 105 -11.21 -2.01 15.61
C LYS A 105 -12.31 -1.92 16.68
N ARG A 106 -12.28 -0.91 17.55
CA ARG A 106 -13.21 -0.76 18.69
C ARG A 106 -14.41 0.11 18.30
N LYS A 107 -15.55 -0.15 18.94
CA LYS A 107 -16.77 0.65 18.78
C LYS A 107 -16.51 2.12 19.10
N ASN A 108 -17.26 3.00 18.44
CA ASN A 108 -17.19 4.45 18.60
C ASN A 108 -15.78 5.00 18.42
N TRP A 109 -14.97 4.35 17.57
CA TRP A 109 -13.62 4.75 17.21
C TRP A 109 -12.63 4.92 18.38
N GLN A 110 -12.84 4.23 19.50
CA GLN A 110 -11.93 4.29 20.65
C GLN A 110 -10.52 3.81 20.27
N GLU A 111 -9.47 4.47 20.76
CA GLU A 111 -8.10 4.06 20.48
C GLU A 111 -7.73 2.78 21.24
N VAL A 112 -6.73 2.06 20.73
CA VAL A 112 -6.13 0.91 21.42
C VAL A 112 -5.02 1.47 22.28
N GLU A 113 -5.18 1.38 23.61
CA GLU A 113 -4.08 1.62 24.57
C GLU A 113 -2.89 0.69 24.30
#